data_AF-A0A924WHE3-F1
#
_entry.id   AF-A0A924WHE3-F1
#
_cell.length_a   1.000
_cell.length_b   1.000
_cell.length_c   1.000
_cell.angle_alpha   90.00
_cell.angle_beta   90.00
_cell.angle_gamma   90.00
#
_symmetry.space_group_name_H-M   'P 1'
#
loop_
_entity.id
_entity.type
_entity.pdbx_description
1 polymer ?
#
loop_
_entity_poly.entity_id
_entity_poly.type
_entity_poly.pdbx_seq_one_letter_code
_entity_poly.pdbx_strand_id
1 'polypeptide(L)' 'MLGFRFTDYKPDPNQTTFDRLFKIFQELMLYTSGDVYEALAWLNELDREYKLTTDEYGMGDFINELKE' A
#
# COMPACT_ATOMS: atom_id res chain seq x y z
N MET A 1 -8.02 11.81 34.31
CA MET A 1 -7.55 12.30 32.99
C MET A 1 -7.36 11.08 32.11
N LEU A 2 -8.04 11.02 30.95
CA LEU A 2 -7.85 9.94 29.98
C LEU A 2 -6.53 10.20 29.24
N GLY A 3 -5.49 9.42 29.57
CA GLY A 3 -4.21 9.48 28.88
C GLY A 3 -4.26 8.79 27.52
N PHE A 4 -3.29 9.10 26.66
CA PHE A 4 -3.13 8.39 25.39
C PHE A 4 -2.62 6.97 25.65
N ARG A 5 -3.28 5.98 25.04
CA ARG A 5 -2.88 4.57 25.10
C ARG A 5 -2.44 4.15 23.72
N PHE A 6 -1.13 3.98 23.55
CA PHE A 6 -0.56 3.43 22.33
C PHE A 6 -0.66 1.90 22.38
N THR A 7 -1.07 1.29 21.28
CA THR A 7 -1.12 -0.16 21.10
C THR A 7 -0.39 -0.51 19.82
N ASP A 8 0.16 -1.72 19.75
CA ASP A 8 0.74 -2.23 18.52
C ASP A 8 -0.29 -2.22 17.39
N TYR A 9 0.17 -1.90 16.18
CA TYR A 9 -0.66 -1.94 14.99
C TYR A 9 -1.16 -3.38 14.77
N LYS A 10 -2.48 -3.56 14.83
CA LYS A 10 -3.13 -4.80 14.43
C LYS A 10 -3.69 -4.59 13.02
N PRO A 11 -3.13 -5.24 11.99
CA PRO A 11 -3.72 -5.19 10.66
C PRO A 11 -5.16 -5.72 10.72
N ASP A 12 -6.06 -5.06 10.00
CA ASP A 12 -7.45 -5.50 9.91
C ASP A 12 -7.47 -6.84 9.15
N PRO A 13 -8.03 -7.92 9.75
CA PRO A 13 -8.08 -9.23 9.10
C PRO A 13 -8.91 -9.23 7.81
N ASN A 14 -9.76 -8.23 7.58
CA ASN A 14 -10.56 -8.10 6.37
C ASN A 14 -9.94 -7.15 5.33
N GLN A 15 -8.77 -6.57 5.61
CA GLN A 15 -8.12 -5.67 4.67
C GLN A 15 -7.65 -6.45 3.43
N THR A 16 -8.11 -6.03 2.26
CA THR A 16 -7.69 -6.65 1.00
C THR A 16 -6.24 -6.29 0.67
N THR A 17 -5.59 -7.09 -0.18
CA THR A 17 -4.25 -6.73 -0.69
C THR A 17 -4.27 -5.41 -1.44
N PHE A 18 -5.35 -5.12 -2.18
CA PHE A 18 -5.58 -3.82 -2.81
C PHE A 18 -5.60 -2.68 -1.79
N ASP A 19 -6.44 -2.74 -0.75
CA ASP A 19 -6.59 -1.65 0.22
C ASP A 19 -5.26 -1.27 0.89
N ARG A 20 -4.44 -2.30 1.16
CA ARG A 20 -3.11 -2.13 1.74
C ARG A 20 -2.16 -1.45 0.75
N LEU A 21 -2.09 -1.93 -0.50
CA LEU A 21 -1.25 -1.34 -1.54
C LEU A 21 -1.69 0.08 -1.89
N PHE A 22 -3.00 0.31 -1.96
CA PHE A 22 -3.60 1.62 -2.26
C PHE A 22 -3.25 2.64 -1.19
N LYS A 23 -3.30 2.27 0.09
CA LYS A 23 -2.89 3.16 1.17
C LYS A 23 -1.42 3.56 1.04
N ILE A 24 -0.53 2.60 0.78
CA ILE A 24 0.91 2.89 0.59
C ILE A 24 1.11 3.76 -0.65
N PHE A 25 0.41 3.45 -1.74
CA PHE A 25 0.45 4.24 -2.97
C PHE A 25 0.04 5.71 -2.74
N GLN A 26 -1.02 5.97 -1.97
CA GLN A 26 -1.44 7.33 -1.61
C GLN A 26 -0.36 8.09 -0.81
N GLU A 27 0.34 7.41 0.10
CA GLU A 27 1.46 8.00 0.82
C GLU A 27 2.62 8.31 -0.15
N LEU A 28 2.97 7.37 -1.03
CA LEU A 28 4.01 7.56 -2.06
C LEU A 28 3.69 8.72 -3.01
N MET A 29 2.42 8.91 -3.38
CA MET A 29 1.97 10.05 -4.18
C MET A 29 2.28 11.39 -3.53
N LEU A 30 2.27 11.49 -2.18
CA LEU A 30 2.69 12.70 -1.49
C LEU A 30 4.20 12.91 -1.57
N TYR A 31 4.99 11.84 -1.46
CA TYR A 31 6.45 11.90 -1.54
C TYR A 31 6.97 12.18 -2.96
N THR A 32 6.26 11.69 -3.98
CA THR A 32 6.62 11.88 -5.40
C THR A 32 5.98 13.14 -5.99
N SER A 33 5.44 14.03 -5.15
CA SER A 33 4.77 15.28 -5.58
C SER A 33 3.66 15.05 -6.61
N GLY A 34 2.96 13.93 -6.52
CA GLY A 34 1.88 13.55 -7.42
C GLY A 34 2.33 12.82 -8.69
N ASP A 35 3.61 12.48 -8.85
CA ASP A 35 4.07 11.65 -9.96
C ASP A 35 3.64 10.19 -9.75
N VAL A 36 2.66 9.76 -10.55
CA VAL A 36 2.08 8.42 -10.52
C VAL A 36 3.09 7.36 -10.96
N TYR A 37 3.91 7.64 -11.99
CA TYR A 37 4.88 6.66 -12.50
C TYR A 37 5.97 6.42 -11.47
N GLU A 38 6.46 7.48 -10.83
CA GLU A 38 7.45 7.38 -9.77
C GLU A 38 6.88 6.67 -8.53
N ALA A 39 5.64 6.99 -8.13
CA ALA A 39 4.98 6.31 -7.01
C ALA A 39 4.80 4.80 -7.27
N LEU A 40 4.41 4.40 -8.48
CA LEU A 40 4.29 2.99 -8.85
C LEU A 40 5.65 2.28 -8.93
N ALA A 41 6.72 2.99 -9.32
CA ALA A 41 8.07 2.45 -9.29
C ALA A 41 8.53 2.17 -7.85
N TRP A 42 8.32 3.12 -6.93
CA TRP A 42 8.61 2.94 -5.51
C TRP A 42 7.78 1.83 -4.87
N LEU A 43 6.50 1.74 -5.21
CA LEU A 43 5.62 0.68 -4.71
C LEU A 43 6.10 -0.71 -5.15
N ASN A 44 6.61 -0.84 -6.38
CA ASN A 44 7.23 -2.08 -6.86
C ASN A 44 8.50 -2.46 -6.08
N GLU A 45 9.36 -1.49 -5.77
CA GLU A 45 10.55 -1.78 -4.96
C GLU A 45 10.18 -2.20 -3.53
N LEU A 46 9.16 -1.57 -2.93
CA LEU A 46 8.64 -2.00 -1.63
C LEU A 46 8.05 -3.40 -1.69
N ASP A 47 7.33 -3.74 -2.75
CA ASP A 47 6.79 -5.08 -2.92
C ASP A 47 7.87 -6.15 -3.00
N ARG A 48 9.00 -5.88 -3.66
CA ARG A 48 10.14 -6.81 -3.73
C ARG A 48 10.78 -7.09 -2.37
N GLU A 49 10.94 -6.06 -1.55
CA GLU A 49 11.59 -6.17 -0.24
C GLU A 49 10.65 -6.79 0.82
N TYR A 50 9.38 -6.39 0.81
CA TYR A 50 8.43 -6.73 1.88
C TYR A 50 7.37 -7.76 1.48
N LYS A 51 7.32 -8.19 0.21
CA LYS A 51 6.33 -9.13 -0.31
C LYS A 51 4.92 -8.67 0.03
N LEU A 52 4.57 -7.47 -0.43
CA LEU A 52 3.28 -6.84 -0.13
C LEU A 52 2.13 -7.52 -0.88
N THR A 53 2.45 -8.04 -2.07
CA THR A 53 1.63 -8.87 -2.93
C THR A 53 1.59 -10.32 -2.44
N THR A 54 0.74 -11.12 -3.09
CA THR A 54 0.58 -12.55 -2.81
C THR A 54 0.69 -13.34 -4.10
N ASP A 55 0.83 -14.67 -4.02
CA ASP A 55 0.89 -15.53 -5.21
C ASP A 55 -0.35 -15.40 -6.12
N GLU A 56 -1.49 -14.99 -5.56
CA GLU A 56 -2.77 -14.83 -6.25
C GLU A 56 -3.09 -13.39 -6.67
N TYR A 57 -2.29 -12.41 -6.21
CA TYR A 57 -2.53 -10.98 -6.44
C TYR A 57 -1.21 -10.23 -6.54
N GLY A 58 -0.85 -9.83 -7.75
CA GLY A 58 0.40 -9.13 -8.07
C GLY A 58 0.22 -7.63 -8.34
N MET A 59 1.33 -6.95 -8.65
CA MET A 59 1.29 -5.52 -8.98
C MET A 59 0.50 -5.21 -10.25
N GLY A 60 0.45 -6.16 -11.20
CA GLY A 60 -0.37 -6.02 -12.40
C GLY A 60 -1.86 -5.91 -12.08
N ASP A 61 -2.34 -6.73 -11.13
CA ASP A 61 -3.72 -6.73 -10.67
C ASP A 61 -4.05 -5.40 -9.97
N PHE A 62 -3.15 -4.94 -9.09
CA PHE A 62 -3.26 -3.62 -8.47
C PHE A 62 -3.38 -2.48 -9.49
N ILE A 63 -2.52 -2.45 -10.50
CA ILE A 63 -2.54 -1.40 -11.52
C ILE A 63 -3.82 -1.46 -12.38
N ASN A 64 -4.36 -2.66 -12.61
CA ASN A 64 -5.61 -2.81 -13.34
C ASN A 64 -6.80 -2.32 -12.50
N GLU A 65 -6.92 -2.77 -11.26
CA GLU A 65 -7.98 -2.31 -10.33
C GLU A 65 -7.89 -0.80 -10.05
N LEU A 66 -6.68 -0.22 -10.01
CA LEU A 66 -6.50 1.23 -9.82
C LEU A 66 -7.09 2.06 -10.98
N LYS A 67 -7.20 1.48 -12.18
CA LYS A 67 -7.73 2.16 -13.37
C LYS A 67 -9.25 2.05 -13.50
N GLU A 68 -9.87 1.10 -12.80
CA GLU A 68 -11.32 0.93 -12.76
C GLU A 68 -11.99 2.01 -11.92
#